data_AF-A0A959H6X2-F1
#
_entry.id   AF-A0A959H6X2-F1
#
_cell.length_a   1.000
_cell.length_b   1.000
_cell.length_c   1.000
_cell.angle_alpha   90.00
_cell.angle_beta   90.00
_cell.angle_gamma   90.00
#
_symmetry.space_group_name_H-M   'P 1'
#
loop_
_entity.id
_entity.type
_entity.pdbx_description
1 polymer ?
#
loop_
_entity_poly.entity_id
_entity_poly.type
_entity_poly.pdbx_seq_one_letter_code
_entity_poly.pdbx_strand_id
1 'polypeptide(L)'
;MVLLSLSGLARLQGQALEQRVTLRYSGEPLGEVLTDISENYQVPFSYSPDFIPVERRVSLNLNDEPLAIAMDEISRQVPVAYAAVGGRVLLRPDKSRENQLGQLETLKGSVRQTSPIYPSEPAVSEQARKERERLMRKMYPIGEPRDVKVIKSGGDSYRELELTVGYRPLPEITEGEASAQKNKGDTRLAQISLLPFIGTNALRSNEITNRVSVNVLWGTNGGVDGMEVGGFFNNVKNDVHGVQVAGIGSRVGGKVSGTQASGLFNLVGDTLTGVQAAGLINISGDAQAVQAAGLSNVANGNVAGVQAAGLFNIAAGDADGVQAAGLFNSCHGKTKTQLSSLFNIAGDVQVGQASGLFNVARKVSGFQVGLVNVADTVSGVPIGLLNIVKKGYNRFEISANDALYANVSLKLGAYRFYNIIHIGARWDKTAGQSGTDMSWGLGYGLGTALRMTPRLLLNIEAVAIHINEKERWTNELNLLNQLRFTLDYHKENGRTSFFAGPVANVLVSRLYNPETGMAGSTVIDPSYTLLDHNKGDTSVKLWAGVQAGIRF
;
A
#
# COMPACT_ATOMS: atom_id res chain seq x y z
N MET A 1 -23.41 -12.59 -21.94
CA MET A 1 -24.35 -12.59 -20.79
C MET A 1 -24.30 -13.97 -20.16
N VAL A 2 -23.45 -14.15 -19.14
CA VAL A 2 -23.45 -15.34 -18.27
C VAL A 2 -23.39 -14.79 -16.85
N LEU A 3 -24.58 -14.63 -16.26
CA LEU A 3 -24.72 -14.43 -14.83
C LEU A 3 -24.36 -15.77 -14.16
N LEU A 4 -23.10 -15.92 -13.76
CA LEU A 4 -22.72 -16.93 -12.80
C LEU A 4 -23.24 -16.48 -11.44
N SER A 5 -24.29 -17.16 -11.00
CA SER A 5 -24.98 -16.94 -9.74
C SER A 5 -24.02 -17.09 -8.56
N LEU A 6 -23.79 -15.99 -7.84
CA LEU A 6 -23.11 -15.96 -6.53
C LEU A 6 -23.82 -16.80 -5.44
N SER A 7 -24.99 -17.38 -5.74
CA SER A 7 -25.69 -18.31 -4.85
C SER A 7 -25.18 -19.76 -4.93
N GLY A 8 -24.31 -20.10 -5.90
CA GLY A 8 -23.70 -21.44 -6.02
C GLY A 8 -22.46 -21.66 -5.14
N LEU A 9 -21.72 -20.59 -4.84
CA LEU A 9 -20.46 -20.66 -4.07
C LEU A 9 -20.67 -20.68 -2.54
N ALA A 10 -21.83 -20.21 -2.06
CA ALA A 10 -22.18 -20.29 -0.64
C ALA A 10 -22.65 -21.69 -0.21
N ARG A 11 -23.08 -22.55 -1.14
CA ARG A 11 -23.56 -23.92 -0.81
C ARG A 11 -22.44 -24.94 -0.60
N LEU A 12 -21.21 -24.65 -1.00
CA LEU A 12 -20.05 -25.54 -0.80
C LEU A 12 -19.20 -25.18 0.43
N GLN A 13 -19.50 -24.07 1.12
CA GLN A 13 -18.73 -23.63 2.29
C GLN A 13 -19.26 -24.17 3.64
N GLY A 14 -20.49 -24.67 3.71
CA GLY A 14 -21.12 -25.17 4.95
C GLY A 14 -21.16 -26.70 5.12
N GLN A 15 -20.83 -27.48 4.09
CA GLN A 15 -21.17 -28.91 4.04
C GLN A 15 -20.48 -29.77 5.12
N ALA A 16 -19.27 -29.41 5.56
CA ALA A 16 -18.55 -30.12 6.62
C ALA A 16 -19.17 -29.91 8.02
N LEU A 17 -19.74 -28.74 8.32
CA LEU A 17 -20.31 -28.44 9.64
C LEU A 17 -21.76 -28.92 9.80
N GLU A 18 -22.46 -29.14 8.69
CA GLU A 18 -23.83 -29.67 8.67
C GLU A 18 -23.88 -31.22 8.71
N GLN A 19 -22.73 -31.90 8.56
CA GLN A 19 -22.66 -33.36 8.61
C GLN A 19 -23.09 -33.89 9.98
N ARG A 20 -24.01 -34.86 10.00
CA ARG A 20 -24.52 -35.44 11.25
C ARG A 20 -23.53 -36.44 11.84
N VAL A 21 -23.27 -36.30 13.13
CA VAL A 21 -22.29 -37.08 13.89
C VAL A 21 -22.91 -37.64 15.17
N THR A 22 -22.44 -38.83 15.57
CA THR A 22 -22.74 -39.45 16.86
C THR A 22 -21.41 -39.66 17.57
N LEU A 23 -21.19 -38.91 18.65
CA LEU A 23 -19.91 -38.83 19.35
C LEU A 23 -20.12 -39.08 20.84
N ARG A 24 -19.34 -39.99 21.42
CA ARG A 24 -19.39 -40.33 22.86
C ARG A 24 -17.98 -40.41 23.42
N TYR A 25 -17.48 -39.29 23.93
CA TYR A 25 -16.17 -39.19 24.57
C TYR A 25 -16.35 -38.74 26.02
N SER A 26 -15.54 -39.28 26.91
CA SER A 26 -15.55 -38.96 28.34
C SER A 26 -14.13 -38.66 28.81
N GLY A 27 -13.73 -37.39 28.73
CA GLY A 27 -12.42 -36.93 29.16
C GLY A 27 -11.28 -37.34 28.23
N GLU A 28 -11.52 -37.39 26.92
CA GLU A 28 -10.54 -37.80 25.90
C GLU A 28 -9.70 -36.59 25.43
N PRO A 29 -8.39 -36.73 25.12
CA PRO A 29 -7.59 -35.62 24.59
C PRO A 29 -8.18 -35.06 23.30
N LEU A 30 -8.23 -33.73 23.18
CA LEU A 30 -8.78 -33.04 22.01
C LEU A 30 -8.12 -33.49 20.70
N GLY A 31 -6.81 -33.73 20.70
CA GLY A 31 -6.08 -34.21 19.53
C GLY A 31 -6.61 -35.56 19.01
N GLU A 32 -6.94 -36.48 19.92
CA GLU A 32 -7.50 -37.80 19.57
C GLU A 32 -8.94 -37.65 19.06
N VAL A 33 -9.76 -36.83 19.72
CA VAL A 33 -11.13 -36.54 19.29
C VAL A 33 -11.17 -35.92 17.89
N LEU A 34 -10.30 -34.97 17.58
CA LEU A 34 -10.22 -34.36 16.25
C LEU A 34 -9.77 -35.36 15.19
N THR A 35 -8.85 -36.27 15.54
CA THR A 35 -8.37 -37.32 14.64
C THR A 35 -9.49 -38.32 14.34
N ASP A 36 -10.19 -38.79 15.37
CA ASP A 36 -11.30 -39.74 15.24
C ASP A 36 -12.46 -39.14 14.43
N ILE A 37 -12.79 -37.86 14.63
CA ILE A 37 -13.77 -37.17 13.79
C ILE A 37 -13.27 -37.07 12.33
N SER A 38 -12.00 -36.74 12.13
CA SER A 38 -11.42 -36.63 10.79
C SER A 38 -11.47 -37.94 10.02
N GLU A 39 -11.22 -39.07 10.68
CA GLU A 39 -11.19 -40.39 10.07
C GLU A 39 -12.58 -40.95 9.84
N ASN A 40 -13.46 -40.93 10.85
CA ASN A 40 -14.79 -41.53 10.78
C ASN A 40 -15.78 -40.73 9.92
N TYR A 41 -15.63 -39.41 9.89
CA TYR A 41 -16.55 -38.52 9.18
C TYR A 41 -15.93 -37.87 7.93
N GLN A 42 -14.67 -38.16 7.62
CA GLN A 42 -13.94 -37.59 6.47
C GLN A 42 -13.91 -36.05 6.48
N VAL A 43 -13.85 -35.46 7.68
CA VAL A 43 -13.79 -34.00 7.87
C VAL A 43 -12.38 -33.60 8.30
N PRO A 44 -11.50 -33.18 7.37
CA PRO A 44 -10.13 -32.82 7.72
C PRO A 44 -10.09 -31.57 8.61
N PHE A 45 -9.29 -31.64 9.67
CA PHE A 45 -8.97 -30.49 10.52
C PHE A 45 -7.63 -29.87 10.12
N SER A 46 -7.55 -28.53 10.20
CA SER A 46 -6.30 -27.80 10.00
C SER A 46 -6.05 -26.90 11.18
N TYR A 47 -4.89 -27.06 11.82
CA TYR A 47 -4.52 -26.28 12.99
C TYR A 47 -3.00 -26.33 13.23
N SER A 48 -2.52 -25.42 14.07
CA SER A 48 -1.13 -25.42 14.55
C SER A 48 -1.08 -26.08 15.94
N PRO A 49 -0.39 -27.23 16.11
CA PRO A 49 -0.30 -27.93 17.40
C PRO A 49 0.27 -27.06 18.53
N ASP A 50 1.14 -26.09 18.20
CA ASP A 50 1.72 -25.16 19.17
C ASP A 50 0.71 -24.17 19.78
N PHE A 51 -0.44 -23.97 19.13
CA PHE A 51 -1.43 -22.96 19.52
C PHE A 51 -2.80 -23.54 19.89
N ILE A 52 -3.08 -24.78 19.52
CA ILE A 52 -4.29 -25.49 19.93
C ILE A 52 -3.90 -26.45 21.04
N PRO A 53 -4.54 -26.39 22.22
CA PRO A 53 -4.18 -27.24 23.35
C PRO A 53 -4.75 -28.66 23.15
N VAL A 54 -4.14 -29.41 22.23
CA VAL A 54 -4.57 -30.78 21.83
C VAL A 54 -4.56 -31.78 22.98
N GLU A 55 -3.78 -31.49 24.03
CA GLU A 55 -3.71 -32.31 25.25
C GLU A 55 -4.89 -32.09 26.21
N ARG A 56 -5.70 -31.04 26.02
CA ARG A 56 -6.85 -30.80 26.90
C ARG A 56 -7.90 -31.88 26.68
N ARG A 57 -8.39 -32.41 27.79
CA ARG A 57 -9.43 -33.43 27.80
C ARG A 57 -10.80 -32.80 27.57
N VAL A 58 -11.58 -33.38 26.67
CA VAL A 58 -12.94 -32.96 26.33
C VAL A 58 -13.91 -34.13 26.49
N SER A 59 -15.16 -33.82 26.82
CA SER A 59 -16.24 -34.79 26.91
C SER A 59 -17.37 -34.37 25.97
N LEU A 60 -17.82 -35.27 25.10
CA LEU A 60 -18.91 -35.05 24.16
C LEU A 60 -19.90 -36.21 24.27
N ASN A 61 -21.19 -35.89 24.27
CA ASN A 61 -22.25 -36.90 24.20
C ASN A 61 -23.33 -36.40 23.24
N LEU A 62 -23.16 -36.74 21.97
CA LEU A 62 -24.01 -36.31 20.86
C LEU A 62 -24.55 -37.53 20.14
N ASN A 63 -25.81 -37.46 19.73
CA ASN A 63 -26.47 -38.53 19.00
C ASN A 63 -27.21 -37.92 17.80
N ASP A 64 -26.71 -38.19 16.60
CA ASP A 64 -27.27 -37.71 15.33
C ASP A 64 -27.42 -36.17 15.28
N GLU A 65 -26.38 -35.44 15.69
CA GLU A 65 -26.36 -33.96 15.70
C GLU A 65 -25.39 -33.41 14.65
N PRO A 66 -25.59 -32.18 14.11
CA PRO A 66 -24.63 -31.56 13.21
C PRO A 66 -23.25 -31.37 13.85
N LEU A 67 -22.17 -31.55 13.08
CA LEU A 67 -20.80 -31.36 13.55
C LEU A 67 -20.56 -29.97 14.16
N ALA A 68 -21.26 -28.94 13.68
CA ALA A 68 -21.26 -27.61 14.29
C ALA A 68 -21.54 -27.65 15.81
N ILE A 69 -22.46 -28.50 16.26
CA ILE A 69 -22.81 -28.65 17.68
C ILE A 69 -21.65 -29.27 18.47
N ALA A 70 -20.96 -30.25 17.88
CA ALA A 70 -19.75 -30.82 18.47
C ALA A 70 -18.64 -29.78 18.60
N MET A 71 -18.45 -28.97 17.56
CA MET A 71 -17.44 -27.91 17.55
C MET A 71 -17.76 -26.79 18.54
N ASP A 72 -19.04 -26.43 18.70
CA ASP A 72 -19.48 -25.48 19.72
C ASP A 72 -19.22 -26.00 21.13
N GLU A 73 -19.48 -27.29 21.40
CA GLU A 73 -19.25 -27.92 22.69
C GLU A 73 -17.75 -28.03 23.02
N ILE A 74 -16.92 -28.39 22.04
CA ILE A 74 -15.45 -28.32 22.15
C ILE A 74 -14.99 -26.89 22.48
N SER A 75 -15.53 -25.89 21.77
CA SER A 75 -15.17 -24.48 21.95
C SER A 75 -15.64 -23.91 23.30
N ARG A 76 -16.54 -24.58 24.02
CA ARG A 76 -16.91 -24.23 25.41
C ARG A 76 -15.92 -24.80 26.43
N GLN A 77 -15.32 -25.96 26.16
CA GLN A 77 -14.41 -26.64 27.07
C GLN A 77 -12.94 -26.20 26.85
N VAL A 78 -12.62 -25.70 25.65
CA VAL A 78 -11.28 -25.35 25.21
C VAL A 78 -11.29 -23.98 24.51
N PRO A 79 -10.27 -23.10 24.72
CA PRO A 79 -10.21 -21.76 24.13
C PRO A 79 -9.87 -21.79 22.63
N VAL A 80 -10.76 -22.35 21.83
CA VAL A 80 -10.61 -22.52 20.38
C VAL A 80 -11.84 -21.93 19.68
N ALA A 81 -11.61 -21.28 18.54
CA ALA A 81 -12.64 -20.94 17.57
C ALA A 81 -12.43 -21.75 16.29
N TYR A 82 -13.51 -22.03 15.59
CA TYR A 82 -13.49 -22.85 14.37
C TYR A 82 -14.19 -22.15 13.20
N ALA A 83 -13.81 -22.53 11.98
CA ALA A 83 -14.48 -22.12 10.76
C ALA A 83 -14.33 -23.19 9.67
N ALA A 84 -15.39 -23.42 8.87
CA ALA A 84 -15.29 -24.24 7.67
C ALA A 84 -14.73 -23.40 6.51
N VAL A 85 -13.60 -23.82 5.94
CA VAL A 85 -12.95 -23.14 4.82
C VAL A 85 -12.46 -24.18 3.83
N GLY A 86 -13.01 -24.21 2.61
CA GLY A 86 -12.52 -25.10 1.54
C GLY A 86 -12.62 -26.60 1.86
N GLY A 87 -13.73 -27.04 2.46
CA GLY A 87 -13.99 -28.46 2.76
C GLY A 87 -13.24 -29.03 3.97
N ARG A 88 -12.59 -28.18 4.77
CA ARG A 88 -11.90 -28.54 6.02
C ARG A 88 -12.33 -27.62 7.15
N VAL A 89 -12.16 -28.06 8.40
CA VAL A 89 -12.42 -27.25 9.59
C VAL A 89 -11.11 -26.68 10.12
N LEU A 90 -10.96 -25.36 10.06
CA LEU A 90 -9.81 -24.64 10.59
C LEU A 90 -10.03 -24.35 12.07
N LEU A 91 -9.05 -24.67 12.92
CA LEU A 91 -9.05 -24.28 14.34
C LEU A 91 -8.03 -23.16 14.57
N ARG A 92 -8.44 -22.17 15.35
CA ARG A 92 -7.59 -21.07 15.81
C ARG A 92 -7.77 -20.85 17.31
N PRO A 93 -6.75 -20.37 18.04
CA PRO A 93 -6.91 -19.99 19.44
C PRO A 93 -7.93 -18.84 19.58
N ASP A 94 -8.80 -18.94 20.57
CA ASP A 94 -9.75 -17.88 20.96
C ASP A 94 -9.42 -17.36 22.36
N LYS A 95 -8.57 -16.33 22.39
CA LYS A 95 -8.12 -15.66 23.62
C LYS A 95 -9.27 -15.01 24.42
N SER A 96 -10.42 -14.75 23.80
CA SER A 96 -11.57 -14.18 24.51
C SER A 96 -12.20 -15.19 25.48
N ARG A 97 -12.12 -16.49 25.16
CA ARG A 97 -12.62 -17.59 25.99
C ARG A 97 -11.60 -18.09 27.01
N GLU A 98 -10.33 -17.82 26.79
CA GLU A 98 -9.23 -18.11 27.73
C GLU A 98 -9.39 -17.39 29.07
N ASN A 99 -10.01 -16.19 29.07
CA ASN A 99 -10.30 -15.42 30.29
C ASN A 99 -11.61 -15.84 30.99
N GLN A 100 -12.52 -16.54 30.31
CA GLN A 100 -13.80 -17.01 30.87
C GLN A 100 -13.69 -18.42 31.49
N LEU A 101 -12.77 -19.23 30.98
CA LEU A 101 -12.36 -20.51 31.55
C LEU A 101 -11.28 -20.24 32.60
N GLY A 102 -11.70 -19.95 33.83
CA GLY A 102 -10.88 -19.44 34.93
C GLY A 102 -9.43 -19.94 34.99
N GLN A 103 -8.53 -19.01 35.33
CA GLN A 103 -7.09 -19.16 35.48
C GLN A 103 -6.68 -20.51 36.10
N LEU A 104 -6.17 -21.39 35.26
CA LEU A 104 -5.33 -22.51 35.67
C LEU A 104 -4.07 -22.46 34.80
N GLU A 105 -2.95 -22.33 35.50
CA GLU A 105 -1.61 -22.13 34.96
C GLU A 105 -1.34 -23.06 33.78
N THR A 106 -0.83 -22.50 32.69
CA THR A 106 -0.13 -23.31 31.70
C THR A 106 1.04 -23.99 32.42
N LEU A 107 0.93 -25.31 32.58
CA LEU A 107 2.10 -26.15 32.84
C LEU A 107 3.09 -25.88 31.71
N LYS A 108 4.06 -25.01 31.97
CA LYS A 108 5.26 -24.88 31.16
C LYS A 108 5.85 -26.27 31.03
N GLY A 109 5.96 -26.77 29.81
CA GLY A 109 6.69 -27.99 29.54
C GLY A 109 8.06 -27.94 30.23
N SER A 110 8.25 -28.83 31.20
CA SER A 110 9.57 -29.33 31.56
C SER A 110 10.04 -30.15 30.35
N VAL A 111 11.24 -29.97 29.81
CA VAL A 111 12.51 -30.12 30.50
C VAL A 111 13.52 -29.13 29.91
N ARG A 112 14.02 -28.20 30.74
CA ARG A 112 15.37 -27.63 30.55
C ARG A 112 16.28 -28.29 31.57
N GLN A 113 17.32 -28.91 31.04
CA GLN A 113 18.48 -29.46 31.72
C GLN A 113 18.74 -28.79 33.09
N THR A 114 18.51 -29.54 34.17
CA THR A 114 18.80 -29.15 35.54
C THR A 114 20.30 -29.21 35.77
N SER A 115 20.98 -28.07 35.61
CA SER A 115 22.12 -27.63 36.46
C SER A 115 22.64 -26.26 35.99
N PRO A 116 22.50 -25.21 36.80
CA PRO A 116 23.49 -24.13 36.85
C PRO A 116 24.54 -24.50 37.90
N ILE A 117 25.82 -24.51 37.52
CA ILE A 117 26.98 -24.78 38.41
C ILE A 117 27.27 -23.59 39.36
N TYR A 118 26.44 -22.54 39.36
CA TYR A 118 26.58 -21.42 40.30
C TYR A 118 25.24 -21.07 40.95
N PRO A 119 25.22 -20.83 42.28
CA PRO A 119 24.02 -20.34 42.95
C PRO A 119 23.73 -18.91 42.51
N SER A 120 22.49 -18.63 42.10
CA SER A 120 21.98 -17.26 41.97
C SER A 120 21.89 -16.64 43.37
N GLU A 121 22.58 -15.52 43.57
CA GLU A 121 22.56 -14.75 44.82
C GLU A 121 21.12 -14.38 45.25
N PRO A 122 20.83 -14.37 46.56
CA PRO A 122 19.51 -13.99 47.05
C PRO A 122 19.28 -12.48 46.89
N ALA A 123 18.03 -12.10 46.60
CA ALA A 123 17.60 -10.70 46.58
C ALA A 123 18.05 -9.98 47.85
N VAL A 124 18.97 -9.03 47.70
CA VAL A 124 19.53 -8.25 48.80
C VAL A 124 18.39 -7.43 49.42
N SER A 125 18.04 -7.74 50.67
CA SER A 125 16.97 -7.04 51.39
C SER A 125 17.31 -5.55 51.52
N GLU A 126 16.29 -4.69 51.55
CA GLU A 126 16.44 -3.24 51.70
C GLU A 126 17.27 -2.86 52.94
N GLN A 127 17.28 -3.73 53.96
CA GLN A 127 18.12 -3.62 55.16
C GLN A 127 19.61 -3.79 54.84
N ALA A 128 19.99 -4.79 54.05
CA ALA A 128 21.39 -5.00 53.65
C ALA A 128 21.93 -3.83 52.79
N ARG A 129 21.06 -3.17 52.02
CA ARG A 129 21.41 -1.97 51.25
C ARG A 129 21.69 -0.76 52.15
N LYS A 130 20.83 -0.55 53.17
CA LYS A 130 21.01 0.52 54.17
C LYS A 130 22.24 0.29 55.06
N GLU A 131 22.53 -0.96 55.41
CA GLU A 131 23.74 -1.37 56.15
C GLU A 131 25.02 -1.02 55.37
N ARG A 132 25.03 -1.31 54.05
CA ARG A 132 26.15 -1.02 53.15
C ARG A 132 26.38 0.48 52.98
N GLU A 133 25.33 1.29 52.82
CA GLU A 133 25.47 2.75 52.78
C GLU A 133 25.94 3.35 54.11
N ARG A 134 25.52 2.78 55.25
CA ARG A 134 26.00 3.19 56.58
C ARG A 134 27.49 2.91 56.74
N LEU A 135 27.98 1.79 56.22
CA LEU A 135 29.40 1.42 56.24
C LEU A 135 30.23 2.30 55.29
N MET A 136 29.71 2.63 54.11
CA MET A 136 30.39 3.51 53.14
C MET A 136 30.54 4.95 53.63
N ARG A 137 29.58 5.48 54.42
CA ARG A 137 29.67 6.81 55.05
C ARG A 137 30.72 6.93 56.16
N LYS A 138 31.28 5.82 56.68
CA LYS A 138 32.31 5.82 57.72
C LYS A 138 33.74 5.90 57.19
N MET A 139 33.95 5.93 55.88
CA MET A 139 35.30 5.96 55.28
C MET A 139 35.66 7.38 54.84
N TYR A 140 36.71 7.95 55.42
CA TYR A 140 37.25 9.27 55.06
C TYR A 140 37.85 9.28 53.63
N PRO A 141 37.79 10.40 52.89
CA PRO A 141 38.44 10.51 51.59
C PRO A 141 39.97 10.55 51.72
N ILE A 142 40.68 9.80 50.87
CA ILE A 142 42.14 9.73 50.80
C ILE A 142 42.68 10.94 50.01
N GLY A 143 43.70 11.62 50.53
CA GLY A 143 44.44 12.70 49.85
C GLY A 143 45.49 12.19 48.86
N GLU A 144 45.92 13.04 47.93
CA GLU A 144 46.86 12.70 46.85
C GLU A 144 48.26 12.27 47.35
N PRO A 145 48.96 11.35 46.65
CA PRO A 145 50.25 10.85 47.09
C PRO A 145 51.36 11.91 46.91
N ARG A 146 52.23 12.05 47.92
CA ARG A 146 53.41 12.93 47.86
C ARG A 146 54.66 12.16 47.44
N ASP A 147 55.44 12.74 46.52
CA ASP A 147 56.75 12.24 46.11
C ASP A 147 57.80 12.39 47.23
N VAL A 148 58.54 11.32 47.52
CA VAL A 148 59.63 11.32 48.52
C VAL A 148 60.98 11.15 47.83
N LYS A 149 61.88 12.13 48.01
CA LYS A 149 63.29 12.09 47.58
C LYS A 149 64.16 11.37 48.61
N VAL A 150 65.12 10.58 48.13
CA VAL A 150 66.06 9.79 48.95
C VAL A 150 67.45 10.44 48.96
N ILE A 151 68.07 10.54 50.15
CA ILE A 151 69.53 10.71 50.31
C ILE A 151 70.04 9.61 51.24
N LYS A 152 71.11 8.90 50.85
CA LYS A 152 71.74 7.81 51.60
C LYS A 152 72.99 8.28 52.34
N SER A 153 73.18 7.75 53.55
CA SER A 153 74.50 7.42 54.11
C SER A 153 74.36 6.50 55.33
N GLY A 154 74.70 5.21 55.15
CA GLY A 154 75.27 4.33 56.19
C GLY A 154 74.35 3.71 57.26
N GLY A 155 74.27 2.37 57.25
CA GLY A 155 73.87 1.52 58.38
C GLY A 155 72.36 1.35 58.61
N ASP A 156 71.86 0.13 58.42
CA ASP A 156 70.51 -0.35 58.77
C ASP A 156 69.32 0.49 58.28
N SER A 157 69.17 0.63 56.96
CA SER A 157 67.98 1.24 56.36
C SER A 157 66.93 0.17 55.99
N TYR A 158 65.85 0.06 56.76
CA TYR A 158 64.62 -0.60 56.32
C TYR A 158 63.77 0.40 55.51
N ARG A 159 63.19 -0.06 54.40
CA ARG A 159 62.20 0.69 53.62
C ARG A 159 60.82 0.30 54.14
N GLU A 160 60.10 1.21 54.78
CA GLU A 160 58.66 1.04 54.95
C GLU A 160 58.01 1.24 53.57
N LEU A 161 57.55 0.14 52.98
CA LEU A 161 56.61 0.19 51.87
C LEU A 161 55.22 0.31 52.49
N GLU A 162 54.66 1.52 52.50
CA GLU A 162 53.21 1.68 52.63
C GLU A 162 52.56 1.16 51.35
N LEU A 163 52.31 -0.15 51.32
CA LEU A 163 51.46 -0.77 50.33
C LEU A 163 50.01 -0.46 50.69
N THR A 164 49.50 0.67 50.18
CA THR A 164 48.06 0.89 50.16
C THR A 164 47.46 -0.07 49.14
N VAL A 165 46.98 -1.23 49.60
CA VAL A 165 46.20 -2.16 48.76
C VAL A 165 44.86 -1.50 48.48
N GLY A 166 44.81 -0.71 47.42
CA GLY A 166 43.59 -0.07 46.96
C GLY A 166 42.63 -1.11 46.38
N TYR A 167 41.50 -1.33 47.03
CA TYR A 167 40.40 -2.05 46.41
C TYR A 167 39.76 -1.10 45.39
N ARG A 168 39.94 -1.37 44.08
CA ARG A 168 39.03 -0.80 43.08
C ARG A 168 37.66 -1.44 43.34
N PRO A 169 36.61 -0.67 43.67
CA PRO A 169 35.28 -1.26 43.68
C PRO A 169 35.03 -1.88 42.31
N LEU A 170 34.56 -3.14 42.28
CA LEU A 170 34.10 -3.76 41.04
C LEU A 170 33.12 -2.78 40.37
N PRO A 171 33.22 -2.57 39.05
CA PRO A 171 32.29 -1.69 38.36
C PRO A 171 30.86 -2.08 38.73
N GLU A 172 30.05 -1.09 39.09
CA GLU A 172 28.67 -1.30 39.50
C GLU A 172 27.87 -1.77 38.29
N ILE A 173 27.67 -3.09 38.16
CA ILE A 173 26.86 -3.66 37.08
C ILE A 173 25.44 -3.15 37.30
N THR A 174 25.06 -2.15 36.52
CA THR A 174 23.68 -1.64 36.55
C THR A 174 22.77 -2.72 35.97
N GLU A 175 21.52 -2.84 36.42
CA GLU A 175 20.56 -3.80 35.83
C GLU A 175 20.42 -3.62 34.30
N GLY A 176 20.70 -2.42 33.79
CA GLY A 176 20.85 -2.12 32.36
C GLY A 176 22.05 -2.77 31.67
N GLU A 177 23.19 -2.93 32.35
CA GLU A 177 24.39 -3.57 31.81
C GLU A 177 24.30 -5.11 31.89
N ALA A 178 23.70 -5.66 32.95
CA ALA A 178 23.43 -7.08 33.08
C ALA A 178 22.38 -7.59 32.05
N SER A 179 21.36 -6.78 31.76
CA SER A 179 20.39 -7.08 30.69
C SER A 179 20.99 -6.90 29.28
N ALA A 180 21.90 -5.94 29.09
CA ALA A 180 22.65 -5.78 27.84
C ALA A 180 23.64 -6.93 27.59
N GLN A 181 24.24 -7.51 28.64
CA GLN A 181 25.10 -8.69 28.52
C GLN A 181 24.31 -9.97 28.23
N LYS A 182 23.09 -10.09 28.75
CA LYS A 182 22.21 -11.26 28.51
C LYS A 182 21.68 -11.35 27.07
N ASN A 183 21.71 -10.23 26.34
CA ASN A 183 21.22 -10.11 24.96
C ASN A 183 22.32 -9.95 23.90
N LYS A 184 23.61 -9.96 24.28
CA LYS A 184 24.70 -10.03 23.28
C LYS A 184 24.83 -11.47 22.81
N GLY A 185 24.13 -11.79 21.72
CA GLY A 185 24.36 -13.03 20.97
C GLY A 185 25.85 -13.22 20.68
N ASP A 186 26.31 -14.47 20.76
CA ASP A 186 27.69 -14.87 20.46
C ASP A 186 28.08 -14.28 19.09
N THR A 187 29.07 -13.37 19.10
CA THR A 187 29.47 -12.63 17.91
C THR A 187 30.86 -13.10 17.48
N ARG A 188 31.00 -13.48 16.21
CA ARG A 188 32.26 -13.98 15.65
C ARG A 188 32.74 -13.10 14.51
N LEU A 189 34.05 -13.08 14.33
CA LEU A 189 34.67 -12.30 13.26
C LEU A 189 34.29 -12.85 11.87
N ALA A 190 34.37 -14.16 11.69
CA ALA A 190 34.18 -14.79 10.40
C ALA A 190 33.49 -16.16 10.50
N GLN A 191 32.68 -16.47 9.48
CA GLN A 191 32.13 -17.79 9.21
C GLN A 191 32.47 -18.22 7.77
N ILE A 192 32.77 -19.51 7.61
CA ILE A 192 32.64 -20.19 6.32
C ILE A 192 31.68 -21.38 6.47
N SER A 193 30.72 -21.51 5.56
CA SER A 193 29.75 -22.61 5.54
C SER A 193 29.60 -23.19 4.13
N LEU A 194 29.44 -24.51 4.03
CA LEU A 194 29.11 -25.18 2.78
C LEU A 194 27.59 -25.31 2.63
N LEU A 195 26.95 -25.81 3.67
CA LEU A 195 25.52 -26.03 3.81
C LEU A 195 25.07 -25.61 5.22
N PRO A 196 23.75 -25.51 5.50
CA PRO A 196 23.26 -25.27 6.84
C PRO A 196 23.90 -26.23 7.83
N PHE A 197 24.44 -25.67 8.91
CA PHE A 197 25.08 -26.42 9.99
C PHE A 197 26.36 -27.18 9.62
N ILE A 198 26.84 -27.06 8.38
CA ILE A 198 28.12 -27.60 7.91
C ILE A 198 29.07 -26.42 7.65
N GLY A 199 29.79 -25.99 8.69
CA GLY A 199 30.69 -24.83 8.65
C GLY A 199 31.33 -24.56 10.01
N THR A 200 32.04 -23.44 10.14
CA THR A 200 32.78 -23.06 11.36
C THR A 200 31.90 -22.87 12.61
N ASN A 201 30.61 -22.59 12.40
CA ASN A 201 29.63 -22.38 13.47
C ASN A 201 28.74 -23.61 13.75
N ALA A 202 28.81 -24.65 12.90
CA ALA A 202 28.11 -25.91 13.03
C ALA A 202 26.63 -25.74 13.46
N LEU A 203 26.14 -26.50 14.44
CA LEU A 203 24.75 -26.48 14.91
C LEU A 203 24.28 -25.13 15.48
N ARG A 204 25.21 -24.24 15.87
CA ARG A 204 24.91 -22.91 16.44
C ARG A 204 24.87 -21.80 15.39
N SER A 205 24.95 -22.16 14.10
CA SER A 205 24.97 -21.19 13.00
C SER A 205 23.77 -20.24 13.00
N ASN A 206 22.61 -20.67 13.51
CA ASN A 206 21.38 -19.87 13.64
C ASN A 206 21.32 -18.97 14.89
N GLU A 207 22.30 -19.05 15.79
CA GLU A 207 22.38 -18.26 17.04
C GLU A 207 23.49 -17.21 16.98
N ILE A 208 24.50 -17.45 16.15
CA ILE A 208 25.73 -16.65 16.11
C ILE A 208 25.59 -15.49 15.12
N THR A 209 26.01 -14.30 15.55
CA THR A 209 26.15 -13.12 14.69
C THR A 209 27.57 -13.09 14.12
N ASN A 210 27.71 -12.93 12.80
CA ASN A 210 29.03 -12.90 12.16
C ASN A 210 29.30 -11.52 11.55
N ARG A 211 30.53 -11.01 11.68
CA ARG A 211 30.94 -9.79 10.96
C ARG A 211 31.23 -10.05 9.49
N VAL A 212 31.79 -11.23 9.18
CA VAL A 212 32.01 -11.71 7.82
C VAL A 212 31.44 -13.12 7.71
N SER A 213 30.62 -13.41 6.70
CA SER A 213 30.07 -14.74 6.49
C SER A 213 30.16 -15.13 5.02
N VAL A 214 30.85 -16.22 4.72
CA VAL A 214 30.99 -16.78 3.38
C VAL A 214 30.25 -18.10 3.31
N ASN A 215 29.21 -18.16 2.50
CA ASN A 215 28.35 -19.31 2.37
C ASN A 215 28.47 -19.89 0.96
N VAL A 216 29.17 -21.01 0.81
CA VAL A 216 29.53 -21.56 -0.52
C VAL A 216 28.28 -21.97 -1.32
N LEU A 217 27.35 -22.71 -0.72
CA LEU A 217 26.07 -23.06 -1.36
C LEU A 217 24.91 -22.43 -0.60
N TRP A 218 24.74 -22.81 0.67
CA TRP A 218 23.66 -22.32 1.51
C TRP A 218 24.18 -22.05 2.92
N GLY A 219 24.08 -20.80 3.37
CA GLY A 219 24.42 -20.41 4.72
C GLY A 219 23.25 -20.13 5.62
N THR A 220 23.46 -20.37 6.92
CA THR A 220 22.56 -19.90 7.97
C THR A 220 23.37 -19.08 8.96
N ASN A 221 22.85 -17.92 9.35
CA ASN A 221 23.43 -17.03 10.35
C ASN A 221 22.35 -16.65 11.38
N GLY A 222 22.73 -16.45 12.64
CA GLY A 222 21.87 -15.83 13.63
C GLY A 222 21.68 -14.36 13.32
N GLY A 223 22.77 -13.66 13.01
CA GLY A 223 22.78 -12.28 12.54
C GLY A 223 24.02 -11.99 11.69
N VAL A 224 24.04 -10.83 11.02
CA VAL A 224 25.21 -10.32 10.31
C VAL A 224 25.45 -8.87 10.70
N ASP A 225 26.69 -8.53 11.07
CA ASP A 225 27.13 -7.16 11.41
C ASP A 225 28.40 -6.82 10.62
N GLY A 226 28.23 -6.65 9.31
CA GLY A 226 29.31 -6.45 8.35
C GLY A 226 28.94 -6.96 6.95
N MET A 227 29.50 -8.08 6.52
CA MET A 227 29.35 -8.59 5.15
C MET A 227 28.97 -10.08 5.12
N GLU A 228 27.99 -10.42 4.30
CA GLU A 228 27.64 -11.80 3.98
C GLU A 228 27.61 -12.02 2.47
N VAL A 229 28.31 -13.06 2.00
CA VAL A 229 28.33 -13.47 0.60
C VAL A 229 27.92 -14.94 0.50
N GLY A 230 26.87 -15.19 -0.29
CA GLY A 230 26.33 -16.53 -0.54
C GLY A 230 26.42 -16.93 -2.00
N GLY A 231 26.91 -18.15 -2.27
CA GLY A 231 26.92 -18.70 -3.62
C GLY A 231 25.51 -18.91 -4.17
N PHE A 232 24.60 -19.54 -3.41
CA PHE A 232 23.19 -19.63 -3.78
C PHE A 232 22.27 -18.91 -2.79
N PHE A 233 22.29 -19.29 -1.52
CA PHE A 233 21.27 -18.84 -0.56
C PHE A 233 21.85 -18.39 0.78
N ASN A 234 21.39 -17.23 1.25
CA ASN A 234 21.67 -16.70 2.59
C ASN A 234 20.40 -16.70 3.45
N ASN A 235 20.48 -17.24 4.66
CA ASN A 235 19.37 -17.30 5.60
C ASN A 235 19.79 -16.71 6.96
N VAL A 236 19.30 -15.53 7.30
CA VAL A 236 19.58 -14.86 8.57
C VAL A 236 18.33 -14.88 9.44
N LYS A 237 18.46 -15.37 10.68
CA LYS A 237 17.31 -15.50 11.58
C LYS A 237 16.87 -14.17 12.19
N ASN A 238 17.83 -13.35 12.60
CA ASN A 238 17.61 -12.04 13.21
C ASN A 238 17.93 -10.95 12.19
N ASP A 239 18.84 -10.04 12.53
CA ASP A 239 19.09 -8.82 11.78
C ASP A 239 20.37 -8.86 10.94
N VAL A 240 20.37 -8.07 9.88
CA VAL A 240 21.55 -7.74 9.07
C VAL A 240 21.85 -6.25 9.19
N HIS A 241 23.05 -5.93 9.63
CA HIS A 241 23.62 -4.59 9.60
C HIS A 241 24.81 -4.63 8.64
N GLY A 242 24.70 -4.01 7.46
CA GLY A 242 25.75 -4.00 6.44
C GLY A 242 25.33 -4.54 5.08
N VAL A 243 26.16 -5.37 4.46
CA VAL A 243 26.01 -5.81 3.06
C VAL A 243 25.75 -7.32 2.99
N GLN A 244 24.71 -7.71 2.28
CA GLN A 244 24.38 -9.10 2.00
C GLN A 244 24.23 -9.32 0.49
N VAL A 245 24.98 -10.27 -0.06
CA VAL A 245 24.92 -10.65 -1.47
C VAL A 245 24.68 -12.15 -1.61
N ALA A 246 23.74 -12.57 -2.45
CA ALA A 246 23.49 -14.00 -2.75
C ALA A 246 23.29 -14.27 -4.24
N GLY A 247 23.80 -15.40 -4.74
CA GLY A 247 23.64 -15.75 -6.17
C GLY A 247 22.18 -16.02 -6.58
N ILE A 248 21.36 -16.64 -5.73
CA ILE A 248 19.94 -16.91 -6.01
C ILE A 248 19.05 -16.04 -5.14
N GLY A 249 19.18 -16.11 -3.82
CA GLY A 249 18.27 -15.38 -2.96
C GLY A 249 18.74 -15.26 -1.53
N SER A 250 18.12 -14.33 -0.81
CA SER A 250 18.37 -14.17 0.60
C SER A 250 17.08 -13.95 1.40
N ARG A 251 17.11 -14.41 2.65
CA ARG A 251 16.04 -14.22 3.62
C ARG A 251 16.63 -13.69 4.92
N VAL A 252 16.02 -12.64 5.45
CA VAL A 252 16.31 -12.07 6.75
C VAL A 252 15.01 -12.07 7.56
N GLY A 253 15.01 -12.74 8.71
CA GLY A 253 13.83 -12.85 9.56
C GLY A 253 13.48 -11.53 10.28
N GLY A 254 14.50 -10.77 10.68
CA GLY A 254 14.35 -9.47 11.32
C GLY A 254 14.55 -8.31 10.34
N LYS A 255 15.35 -7.34 10.77
CA LYS A 255 15.59 -6.07 10.08
C LYS A 255 16.84 -6.12 9.22
N VAL A 256 16.84 -5.34 8.16
CA VAL A 256 18.03 -5.07 7.33
C VAL A 256 18.32 -3.59 7.39
N SER A 257 19.50 -3.22 7.90
CA SER A 257 20.05 -1.87 7.83
C SER A 257 21.29 -1.90 6.93
N GLY A 258 21.14 -1.55 5.66
CA GLY A 258 22.22 -1.56 4.68
C GLY A 258 21.78 -2.01 3.27
N THR A 259 22.59 -2.84 2.62
CA THR A 259 22.37 -3.29 1.23
C THR A 259 22.12 -4.78 1.17
N GLN A 260 21.04 -5.18 0.51
CA GLN A 260 20.71 -6.57 0.24
C GLN A 260 20.54 -6.77 -1.27
N ALA A 261 21.36 -7.61 -1.88
CA ALA A 261 21.36 -7.85 -3.32
C ALA A 261 21.36 -9.34 -3.66
N SER A 262 20.43 -9.81 -4.49
CA SER A 262 20.38 -11.20 -4.89
C SER A 262 20.00 -11.41 -6.36
N GLY A 263 20.37 -12.57 -6.93
CA GLY A 263 20.04 -12.89 -8.32
C GLY A 263 18.55 -12.94 -8.62
N LEU A 264 17.74 -13.60 -7.79
CA LEU A 264 16.30 -13.78 -8.03
C LEU A 264 15.44 -13.03 -7.01
N PHE A 265 15.69 -13.22 -5.71
CA PHE A 265 14.79 -12.66 -4.69
C PHE A 265 15.46 -12.26 -3.39
N ASN A 266 14.87 -11.28 -2.72
CA ASN A 266 15.22 -10.87 -1.37
C ASN A 266 13.97 -10.80 -0.49
N LEU A 267 14.05 -11.34 0.72
CA LEU A 267 12.96 -11.34 1.69
C LEU A 267 13.41 -10.75 3.03
N VAL A 268 12.72 -9.72 3.51
CA VAL A 268 12.92 -9.12 4.84
C VAL A 268 11.61 -9.24 5.63
N GLY A 269 11.66 -9.92 6.76
CA GLY A 269 10.47 -10.19 7.57
C GLY A 269 9.91 -8.96 8.29
N ASP A 270 10.78 -8.03 8.68
CA ASP A 270 10.43 -6.81 9.40
C ASP A 270 10.78 -5.57 8.54
N THR A 271 11.73 -4.75 8.97
CA THR A 271 12.00 -3.44 8.39
C THR A 271 13.28 -3.47 7.56
N LEU A 272 13.20 -2.94 6.33
CA LEU A 272 14.35 -2.64 5.48
C LEU A 272 14.67 -1.15 5.54
N THR A 273 15.89 -0.79 5.91
CA THR A 273 16.44 0.56 5.81
C THR A 273 17.69 0.52 4.91
N GLY A 274 17.63 1.16 3.75
CA GLY A 274 18.76 1.20 2.80
C GLY A 274 18.40 0.78 1.37
N VAL A 275 19.04 -0.26 0.84
CA VAL A 275 18.87 -0.70 -0.56
C VAL A 275 18.55 -2.19 -0.63
N GLN A 276 17.55 -2.54 -1.44
CA GLN A 276 17.22 -3.94 -1.74
C GLN A 276 17.08 -4.14 -3.25
N ALA A 277 17.89 -5.02 -3.83
CA ALA A 277 18.00 -5.21 -5.27
C ALA A 277 17.91 -6.69 -5.64
N ALA A 278 16.97 -7.06 -6.51
CA ALA A 278 16.81 -8.44 -6.98
C ALA A 278 16.58 -8.51 -8.48
N GLY A 279 17.00 -9.62 -9.11
CA GLY A 279 16.65 -9.83 -10.52
C GLY A 279 15.16 -10.02 -10.76
N LEU A 280 14.40 -10.57 -9.79
CA LEU A 280 12.96 -10.77 -9.93
C LEU A 280 12.13 -10.06 -8.85
N ILE A 281 12.31 -10.40 -7.57
CA ILE A 281 11.34 -10.04 -6.52
C ILE A 281 12.01 -9.53 -5.24
N ASN A 282 11.55 -8.40 -4.73
CA ASN A 282 11.87 -7.95 -3.38
C ASN A 282 10.60 -7.95 -2.51
N ILE A 283 10.71 -8.49 -1.30
CA ILE A 283 9.65 -8.41 -0.29
C ILE A 283 10.23 -7.87 1.03
N SER A 284 9.50 -6.97 1.67
CA SER A 284 9.79 -6.45 3.01
C SER A 284 8.50 -6.27 3.82
N GLY A 285 8.61 -6.14 5.15
CA GLY A 285 7.54 -5.58 5.98
C GLY A 285 7.41 -4.08 5.70
N ASP A 286 8.12 -3.27 6.47
CA ASP A 286 8.30 -1.84 6.21
C ASP A 286 9.57 -1.61 5.37
N ALA A 287 9.61 -0.54 4.57
CA ALA A 287 10.75 -0.20 3.73
C ALA A 287 11.06 1.31 3.79
N GLN A 288 12.12 1.69 4.48
CA GLN A 288 12.76 3.01 4.38
C GLN A 288 13.93 2.92 3.41
N ALA A 289 13.63 2.72 2.13
CA ALA A 289 14.61 2.16 1.21
C ALA A 289 14.37 2.50 -0.26
N VAL A 290 15.40 2.23 -1.06
CA VAL A 290 15.31 2.04 -2.50
C VAL A 290 15.19 0.55 -2.79
N GLN A 291 14.03 0.13 -3.31
CA GLN A 291 13.78 -1.23 -3.77
C GLN A 291 13.79 -1.27 -5.29
N ALA A 292 14.61 -2.15 -5.88
CA ALA A 292 14.74 -2.32 -7.32
C ALA A 292 14.63 -3.80 -7.71
N ALA A 293 13.69 -4.15 -8.58
CA ALA A 293 13.45 -5.52 -8.98
C ALA A 293 13.08 -5.68 -10.46
N GLY A 294 13.49 -6.76 -11.10
CA GLY A 294 13.11 -7.00 -12.50
C GLY A 294 11.61 -7.29 -12.68
N LEU A 295 10.92 -7.88 -11.69
CA LEU A 295 9.47 -8.10 -11.75
C LEU A 295 8.72 -7.24 -10.74
N SER A 296 8.98 -7.38 -9.44
CA SER A 296 8.16 -6.70 -8.43
C SER A 296 8.85 -6.36 -7.12
N ASN A 297 8.38 -5.27 -6.51
CA ASN A 297 8.65 -4.94 -5.11
C ASN A 297 7.34 -4.96 -4.32
N VAL A 298 7.33 -5.64 -3.17
CA VAL A 298 6.17 -5.73 -2.29
C VAL A 298 6.57 -5.34 -0.87
N ALA A 299 5.91 -4.33 -0.30
CA ALA A 299 6.02 -3.98 1.10
C ALA A 299 4.68 -4.29 1.80
N ASN A 300 4.71 -5.16 2.81
CA ASN A 300 3.53 -5.50 3.61
C ASN A 300 3.12 -4.39 4.60
N GLY A 301 3.93 -3.34 4.73
CA GLY A 301 3.65 -2.16 5.53
C GLY A 301 3.89 -0.87 4.73
N ASN A 302 4.57 0.08 5.36
CA ASN A 302 4.84 1.40 4.82
C ASN A 302 6.13 1.41 3.99
N VAL A 303 6.15 2.29 2.98
CA VAL A 303 7.31 2.59 2.15
C VAL A 303 7.65 4.06 2.32
N ALA A 304 8.89 4.38 2.67
CA ALA A 304 9.47 5.71 2.59
C ALA A 304 10.71 5.62 1.69
N GLY A 305 10.60 6.11 0.45
CA GLY A 305 11.69 5.99 -0.53
C GLY A 305 11.22 5.72 -1.95
N VAL A 306 11.88 4.78 -2.64
CA VAL A 306 11.63 4.48 -4.06
C VAL A 306 11.37 2.99 -4.24
N GLN A 307 10.30 2.65 -4.95
CA GLN A 307 10.09 1.30 -5.49
C GLN A 307 10.12 1.36 -7.02
N ALA A 308 11.07 0.64 -7.63
CA ALA A 308 11.24 0.56 -9.07
C ALA A 308 11.18 -0.91 -9.52
N ALA A 309 10.22 -1.26 -10.37
CA ALA A 309 10.01 -2.64 -10.81
C ALA A 309 9.72 -2.75 -12.31
N GLY A 310 10.10 -3.87 -12.93
CA GLY A 310 9.72 -4.11 -14.32
C GLY A 310 8.22 -4.32 -14.53
N LEU A 311 7.50 -4.93 -13.58
CA LEU A 311 6.05 -5.15 -13.68
C LEU A 311 5.24 -4.31 -12.69
N PHE A 312 5.45 -4.47 -11.38
CA PHE A 312 4.60 -3.80 -10.40
C PHE A 312 5.25 -3.51 -9.05
N ASN A 313 4.76 -2.46 -8.38
CA ASN A 313 5.07 -2.18 -6.98
C ASN A 313 3.80 -2.17 -6.12
N ILE A 314 3.89 -2.74 -4.92
CA ILE A 314 2.79 -2.78 -3.95
C ILE A 314 3.29 -2.27 -2.59
N ALA A 315 2.51 -1.37 -1.99
CA ALA A 315 2.60 -0.98 -0.59
C ALA A 315 1.24 -1.19 0.08
N ALA A 316 1.19 -2.03 1.11
CA ALA A 316 -0.04 -2.29 1.86
C ALA A 316 -0.39 -1.16 2.86
N GLY A 317 0.59 -0.33 3.23
CA GLY A 317 0.41 0.88 4.03
C GLY A 317 0.52 2.17 3.22
N ASP A 318 1.17 3.17 3.79
CA ASP A 318 1.51 4.43 3.11
C ASP A 318 2.79 4.26 2.27
N ALA A 319 2.86 4.95 1.14
CA ALA A 319 4.04 5.03 0.28
C ALA A 319 4.52 6.49 0.17
N ASP A 320 5.23 6.96 1.20
CA ASP A 320 5.88 8.26 1.24
C ASP A 320 7.09 8.33 0.29
N GLY A 321 6.81 8.37 -1.01
CA GLY A 321 7.85 8.26 -2.02
C GLY A 321 7.34 8.05 -3.44
N VAL A 322 8.21 7.50 -4.29
CA VAL A 322 7.94 7.27 -5.71
C VAL A 322 7.81 5.78 -5.98
N GLN A 323 6.70 5.37 -6.60
CA GLN A 323 6.52 4.03 -7.15
C GLN A 323 6.54 4.12 -8.68
N ALA A 324 7.48 3.41 -9.32
CA ALA A 324 7.63 3.37 -10.78
C ALA A 324 7.65 1.92 -11.27
N ALA A 325 6.73 1.57 -12.17
CA ALA A 325 6.62 0.21 -12.65
C ALA A 325 6.22 0.12 -14.13
N GLY A 326 6.60 -0.95 -14.82
CA GLY A 326 6.18 -1.15 -16.21
C GLY A 326 4.67 -1.30 -16.37
N LEU A 327 3.98 -2.02 -15.49
CA LEU A 327 2.53 -2.26 -15.60
C LEU A 327 1.72 -1.41 -14.63
N PHE A 328 1.92 -1.56 -13.32
CA PHE A 328 1.09 -0.85 -12.34
C PHE A 328 1.75 -0.60 -10.99
N ASN A 329 1.24 0.40 -10.27
CA ASN A 329 1.55 0.61 -8.85
C ASN A 329 0.27 0.58 -8.01
N SER A 330 0.37 0.05 -6.80
CA SER A 330 -0.74 0.00 -5.83
C SER A 330 -0.26 0.44 -4.45
N CYS A 331 -1.01 1.36 -3.84
CA CYS A 331 -0.80 1.83 -2.47
C CYS A 331 -2.14 1.89 -1.75
N HIS A 332 -2.33 1.13 -0.68
CA HIS A 332 -3.62 1.18 0.04
C HIS A 332 -3.82 2.51 0.77
N GLY A 333 -2.74 3.06 1.32
CA GLY A 333 -2.72 4.32 2.05
C GLY A 333 -2.46 5.53 1.15
N LYS A 334 -1.60 6.42 1.63
CA LYS A 334 -1.22 7.66 0.96
C LYS A 334 0.07 7.47 0.18
N THR A 335 0.10 7.96 -1.06
CA THR A 335 1.31 7.99 -1.89
C THR A 335 1.65 9.41 -2.34
N LYS A 336 2.93 9.67 -2.58
CA LYS A 336 3.36 10.91 -3.24
C LYS A 336 3.19 10.80 -4.75
N THR A 337 3.95 9.91 -5.37
CA THR A 337 3.99 9.78 -6.84
C THR A 337 3.93 8.33 -7.32
N GLN A 338 3.08 8.07 -8.32
CA GLN A 338 3.00 6.78 -9.00
C GLN A 338 3.14 6.93 -10.52
N LEU A 339 4.02 6.15 -11.14
CA LEU A 339 4.26 6.16 -12.59
C LEU A 339 4.18 4.74 -13.15
N SER A 340 3.31 4.51 -14.12
CA SER A 340 3.19 3.20 -14.77
C SER A 340 2.74 3.30 -16.22
N SER A 341 2.77 2.19 -16.97
CA SER A 341 2.25 2.19 -18.34
C SER A 341 0.74 1.94 -18.38
N LEU A 342 0.19 1.10 -17.50
CA LEU A 342 -1.22 0.71 -17.58
C LEU A 342 -2.07 1.45 -16.55
N PHE A 343 -1.84 1.24 -15.26
CA PHE A 343 -2.69 1.84 -14.24
C PHE A 343 -2.00 2.10 -12.90
N ASN A 344 -2.57 3.02 -12.13
CA ASN A 344 -2.17 3.29 -10.76
C ASN A 344 -3.39 3.31 -9.83
N ILE A 345 -3.22 2.76 -8.63
CA ILE A 345 -4.25 2.74 -7.58
C ILE A 345 -3.66 3.26 -6.28
N ALA A 346 -4.36 4.20 -5.65
CA ALA A 346 -3.98 4.76 -4.36
C ALA A 346 -5.18 5.02 -3.45
N GLY A 347 -4.97 5.04 -2.13
CA GLY A 347 -5.89 5.71 -1.21
C GLY A 347 -5.89 7.21 -1.48
N ASP A 348 -4.83 7.91 -1.09
CA ASP A 348 -4.68 9.34 -1.40
C ASP A 348 -3.37 9.62 -2.17
N VAL A 349 -3.39 10.57 -3.11
CA VAL A 349 -2.24 10.99 -3.91
C VAL A 349 -1.87 12.44 -3.61
N GLN A 350 -0.66 12.67 -3.12
CA GLN A 350 -0.20 14.00 -2.73
C GLN A 350 0.35 14.81 -3.91
N VAL A 351 1.22 14.21 -4.74
CA VAL A 351 1.92 14.91 -5.82
C VAL A 351 1.34 14.55 -7.18
N GLY A 352 1.31 13.27 -7.54
CA GLY A 352 0.62 12.89 -8.77
C GLY A 352 0.69 11.43 -9.16
N GLN A 353 -0.15 11.05 -10.11
CA GLN A 353 -0.14 9.73 -10.71
C GLN A 353 -0.24 9.84 -12.23
N ALA A 354 0.58 9.09 -12.95
CA ALA A 354 0.56 9.05 -14.40
C ALA A 354 0.57 7.61 -14.90
N SER A 355 -0.38 7.29 -15.77
CA SER A 355 -0.50 5.99 -16.44
C SER A 355 -1.05 6.16 -17.85
N GLY A 356 -0.86 5.16 -18.72
CA GLY A 356 -1.41 5.18 -20.06
C GLY A 356 -2.93 4.99 -20.08
N LEU A 357 -3.48 4.13 -19.22
CA LEU A 357 -4.92 3.79 -19.26
C LEU A 357 -5.72 4.44 -18.14
N PHE A 358 -5.54 4.03 -16.89
CA PHE A 358 -6.40 4.52 -15.81
C PHE A 358 -5.72 4.76 -14.47
N ASN A 359 -6.14 5.83 -13.81
CA ASN A 359 -5.69 6.22 -12.48
C ASN A 359 -6.88 6.24 -11.52
N VAL A 360 -6.76 5.59 -10.37
CA VAL A 360 -7.81 5.51 -9.36
C VAL A 360 -7.29 5.98 -8.01
N ALA A 361 -7.93 6.96 -7.41
CA ALA A 361 -7.62 7.38 -6.04
C ALA A 361 -8.85 7.86 -5.28
N ARG A 362 -8.85 7.82 -3.95
CA ARG A 362 -9.87 8.50 -3.15
C ARG A 362 -9.70 10.02 -3.23
N LYS A 363 -8.53 10.53 -2.84
CA LYS A 363 -8.23 11.98 -2.89
C LYS A 363 -6.97 12.26 -3.71
N VAL A 364 -6.99 13.30 -4.52
CA VAL A 364 -5.80 13.76 -5.26
C VAL A 364 -5.54 15.24 -5.01
N SER A 365 -4.40 15.56 -4.40
CA SER A 365 -3.98 16.93 -4.14
C SER A 365 -3.26 17.57 -5.32
N GLY A 366 -2.43 16.79 -6.03
CA GLY A 366 -1.71 17.23 -7.22
C GLY A 366 -2.39 16.79 -8.52
N PHE A 367 -1.70 16.06 -9.39
CA PHE A 367 -2.23 15.75 -10.73
C PHE A 367 -2.57 14.26 -10.95
N GLN A 368 -3.44 13.98 -11.92
CA GLN A 368 -3.61 12.67 -12.54
C GLN A 368 -3.42 12.81 -14.05
N VAL A 369 -2.74 11.87 -14.69
CA VAL A 369 -2.62 11.82 -16.16
C VAL A 369 -2.87 10.39 -16.65
N GLY A 370 -3.90 10.20 -17.45
CA GLY A 370 -4.24 8.92 -18.08
C GLY A 370 -5.50 9.01 -18.90
N LEU A 371 -5.83 8.01 -19.72
CA LEU A 371 -7.07 8.05 -20.52
C LEU A 371 -8.31 8.21 -19.64
N VAL A 372 -8.36 7.52 -18.51
CA VAL A 372 -9.46 7.60 -17.53
C VAL A 372 -8.93 7.88 -16.13
N ASN A 373 -9.35 8.99 -15.53
CA ASN A 373 -9.04 9.28 -14.13
C ASN A 373 -10.31 9.19 -13.28
N VAL A 374 -10.25 8.44 -12.19
CA VAL A 374 -11.35 8.26 -11.25
C VAL A 374 -10.92 8.69 -9.86
N ALA A 375 -11.69 9.59 -9.25
CA ALA A 375 -11.48 9.95 -7.85
C ALA A 375 -12.73 10.41 -7.09
N ASP A 376 -12.71 10.33 -5.77
CA ASP A 376 -13.77 10.96 -4.97
C ASP A 376 -13.60 12.49 -4.95
N THR A 377 -12.38 13.00 -4.87
CA THR A 377 -12.11 14.45 -4.78
C THR A 377 -10.74 14.78 -5.36
N VAL A 378 -10.66 15.84 -6.17
CA VAL A 378 -9.41 16.31 -6.78
C VAL A 378 -9.26 17.82 -6.53
N SER A 379 -8.20 18.21 -5.84
CA SER A 379 -7.85 19.62 -5.60
C SER A 379 -6.91 20.20 -6.68
N GLY A 380 -6.17 19.33 -7.36
CA GLY A 380 -5.31 19.69 -8.49
C GLY A 380 -5.94 19.35 -9.85
N VAL A 381 -5.19 18.73 -10.75
CA VAL A 381 -5.57 18.64 -12.18
C VAL A 381 -5.64 17.17 -12.66
N PRO A 382 -6.83 16.66 -13.01
CA PRO A 382 -6.98 15.35 -13.65
C PRO A 382 -7.02 15.50 -15.17
N ILE A 383 -5.94 15.20 -15.87
CA ILE A 383 -5.84 15.27 -17.33
C ILE A 383 -6.13 13.88 -17.90
N GLY A 384 -7.18 13.78 -18.71
CA GLY A 384 -7.57 12.52 -19.35
C GLY A 384 -8.72 12.71 -20.31
N LEU A 385 -8.97 11.70 -21.14
CA LEU A 385 -10.13 11.65 -22.03
C LEU A 385 -11.44 11.60 -21.22
N LEU A 386 -11.40 10.97 -20.06
CA LEU A 386 -12.53 10.92 -19.13
C LEU A 386 -12.06 11.10 -17.70
N ASN A 387 -12.64 12.09 -17.01
CA ASN A 387 -12.38 12.38 -15.61
C ASN A 387 -13.67 12.22 -14.83
N ILE A 388 -13.71 11.23 -13.96
CA ILE A 388 -14.85 10.93 -13.10
C ILE A 388 -14.46 11.34 -11.68
N VAL A 389 -14.81 12.57 -11.30
CA VAL A 389 -14.51 13.10 -9.96
C VAL A 389 -15.81 13.31 -9.19
N LYS A 390 -16.08 12.47 -8.19
CA LYS A 390 -17.38 12.45 -7.48
C LYS A 390 -17.76 13.81 -6.89
N LYS A 391 -16.84 14.43 -6.15
CA LYS A 391 -16.98 15.77 -5.55
C LYS A 391 -16.27 16.84 -6.39
N GLY A 392 -16.41 16.73 -7.71
CA GLY A 392 -15.76 17.59 -8.69
C GLY A 392 -16.68 18.67 -9.28
N TYR A 393 -16.27 19.22 -10.42
CA TYR A 393 -17.10 20.06 -11.27
C TYR A 393 -17.90 19.17 -12.22
N ASN A 394 -19.06 18.73 -11.75
CA ASN A 394 -20.00 17.92 -12.52
C ASN A 394 -21.24 18.76 -12.80
N ARG A 395 -21.50 19.09 -14.07
CA ARG A 395 -22.62 19.96 -14.47
C ARG A 395 -23.41 19.36 -15.61
N PHE A 396 -24.72 19.44 -15.47
CA PHE A 396 -25.62 19.30 -16.60
C PHE A 396 -25.98 20.70 -17.10
N GLU A 397 -25.81 20.96 -18.39
CA GLU A 397 -26.03 22.27 -19.01
C GLU A 397 -27.14 22.18 -20.05
N ILE A 398 -28.08 23.13 -20.01
CA ILE A 398 -29.01 23.42 -21.10
C ILE A 398 -28.73 24.84 -21.56
N SER A 399 -28.51 25.02 -22.86
CA SER A 399 -28.11 26.32 -23.39
C SER A 399 -28.55 26.58 -24.82
N ALA A 400 -28.57 27.85 -25.20
CA ALA A 400 -28.82 28.32 -26.54
C ALA A 400 -27.63 29.13 -27.04
N ASN A 401 -27.27 28.97 -28.31
CA ASN A 401 -26.29 29.80 -28.98
C ASN A 401 -26.70 30.09 -30.43
N ASP A 402 -25.90 30.88 -31.13
CA ASP A 402 -26.12 31.34 -32.50
C ASP A 402 -25.88 30.26 -33.57
N ALA A 403 -25.02 29.27 -33.29
CA ALA A 403 -24.71 28.19 -34.23
C ALA A 403 -25.69 27.01 -34.14
N LEU A 404 -26.08 26.63 -32.93
CA LEU A 404 -27.04 25.60 -32.56
C LEU A 404 -28.00 26.18 -31.51
N TYR A 405 -29.30 26.23 -31.83
CA TYR A 405 -30.29 26.93 -31.02
C TYR A 405 -30.61 26.25 -29.70
N ALA A 406 -30.54 24.92 -29.65
CA ALA A 406 -30.77 24.14 -28.44
C ALA A 406 -29.61 23.19 -28.18
N ASN A 407 -29.04 23.25 -26.99
CA ASN A 407 -27.85 22.50 -26.62
C ASN A 407 -28.01 21.85 -25.26
N VAL A 408 -27.45 20.65 -25.14
CA VAL A 408 -27.30 19.92 -23.88
C VAL A 408 -25.84 19.52 -23.73
N SER A 409 -25.25 19.80 -22.57
CA SER A 409 -23.87 19.38 -22.29
C SER A 409 -23.74 18.72 -20.92
N LEU A 410 -22.94 17.66 -20.85
CA LEU A 410 -22.51 17.04 -19.61
C LEU A 410 -21.04 17.36 -19.36
N LYS A 411 -20.76 18.00 -18.23
CA LYS A 411 -19.40 18.38 -17.81
C LYS A 411 -18.98 17.49 -16.66
N LEU A 412 -17.80 16.85 -16.75
CA LEU A 412 -17.30 15.88 -15.78
C LEU A 412 -15.81 16.08 -15.49
N GLY A 413 -15.44 16.26 -14.23
CA GLY A 413 -14.04 16.37 -13.81
C GLY A 413 -13.84 17.28 -12.61
N ALA A 414 -12.72 18.00 -12.57
CA ALA A 414 -12.40 18.97 -11.52
C ALA A 414 -12.56 20.41 -12.03
N TYR A 415 -12.67 21.40 -11.13
CA TYR A 415 -12.75 22.81 -11.52
C TYR A 415 -11.57 23.24 -12.40
N ARG A 416 -10.37 22.70 -12.15
CA ARG A 416 -9.17 23.05 -12.93
C ARG A 416 -9.11 22.37 -14.31
N PHE A 417 -9.81 21.25 -14.49
CA PHE A 417 -9.89 20.52 -15.76
C PHE A 417 -11.09 19.56 -15.75
N TYR A 418 -12.01 19.73 -16.69
CA TYR A 418 -13.15 18.85 -16.91
C TYR A 418 -13.36 18.58 -18.40
N ASN A 419 -13.99 17.44 -18.69
CA ASN A 419 -14.43 17.06 -20.02
C ASN A 419 -15.85 17.55 -20.24
N ILE A 420 -16.20 17.80 -21.50
CA ILE A 420 -17.51 18.26 -21.95
C ILE A 420 -17.98 17.27 -23.02
N ILE A 421 -19.11 16.62 -22.78
CA ILE A 421 -19.85 15.87 -23.80
C ILE A 421 -21.01 16.77 -24.23
N HIS A 422 -21.13 17.05 -25.51
CA HIS A 422 -22.04 18.06 -26.04
C HIS A 422 -22.93 17.48 -27.13
N ILE A 423 -24.21 17.80 -27.08
CA ILE A 423 -25.15 17.59 -28.19
C ILE A 423 -25.91 18.89 -28.42
N GLY A 424 -26.12 19.25 -29.68
CA GLY A 424 -26.89 20.43 -30.02
C GLY A 424 -27.69 20.25 -31.29
N ALA A 425 -28.73 21.07 -31.46
CA ALA A 425 -29.60 21.05 -32.63
C ALA A 425 -29.98 22.47 -33.05
N ARG A 426 -30.21 22.62 -34.35
CA ARG A 426 -30.79 23.80 -34.98
C ARG A 426 -31.90 23.38 -35.93
N TRP A 427 -32.84 24.29 -36.16
CA TRP A 427 -33.99 24.07 -37.01
C TRP A 427 -34.20 25.30 -37.91
N ASP A 428 -34.10 25.11 -39.21
CA ASP A 428 -34.17 26.21 -40.18
C ASP A 428 -35.35 26.00 -41.13
N LYS A 429 -36.03 27.09 -41.51
CA LYS A 429 -37.10 27.05 -42.50
C LYS A 429 -36.50 27.21 -43.88
N THR A 430 -36.68 26.22 -44.75
CA THR A 430 -36.21 26.28 -46.13
C THR A 430 -37.26 27.00 -47.00
N ALA A 431 -36.81 28.00 -47.77
CA ALA A 431 -37.69 28.74 -48.67
C ALA A 431 -38.29 27.80 -49.73
N GLY A 432 -39.63 27.75 -49.83
CA GLY A 432 -40.33 26.97 -50.85
C GLY A 432 -40.71 25.53 -50.48
N GLN A 433 -40.42 25.05 -49.27
CA GLN A 433 -40.89 23.76 -48.76
C GLN A 433 -41.74 23.92 -47.49
N SER A 434 -42.82 23.13 -47.37
CA SER A 434 -43.62 23.04 -46.16
C SER A 434 -42.94 22.12 -45.14
N GLY A 435 -41.98 22.66 -44.38
CA GLY A 435 -41.26 21.91 -43.34
C GLY A 435 -40.18 22.72 -42.65
N THR A 436 -39.69 22.22 -41.52
CA THR A 436 -38.52 22.75 -40.82
C THR A 436 -37.41 21.71 -40.89
N ASP A 437 -36.28 22.06 -41.49
CA ASP A 437 -35.12 21.16 -41.60
C ASP A 437 -34.34 21.19 -40.29
N MET A 438 -34.06 20.02 -39.72
CA MET A 438 -33.27 19.89 -38.49
C MET A 438 -31.84 19.49 -38.82
N SER A 439 -30.88 20.20 -38.23
CA SER A 439 -29.46 19.83 -38.23
C SER A 439 -29.00 19.69 -36.78
N TRP A 440 -28.04 18.79 -36.54
CA TRP A 440 -27.63 18.45 -35.17
C TRP A 440 -26.13 18.17 -35.10
N GLY A 441 -25.55 18.36 -33.92
CA GLY A 441 -24.13 18.15 -33.71
C GLY A 441 -23.82 17.34 -32.46
N LEU A 442 -22.77 16.54 -32.54
CA LEU A 442 -22.17 15.84 -31.41
C LEU A 442 -20.76 16.37 -31.19
N GLY A 443 -20.46 16.75 -29.96
CA GLY A 443 -19.17 17.35 -29.63
C GLY A 443 -18.53 16.81 -28.37
N TYR A 444 -17.22 16.99 -28.34
CA TYR A 444 -16.38 16.71 -27.19
C TYR A 444 -15.48 17.92 -26.93
N GLY A 445 -15.26 18.24 -25.66
CA GLY A 445 -14.51 19.41 -25.29
C GLY A 445 -13.84 19.29 -23.93
N LEU A 446 -13.01 20.28 -23.64
CA LEU A 446 -12.26 20.40 -22.40
C LEU A 446 -12.48 21.81 -21.85
N GLY A 447 -12.46 21.95 -20.53
CA GLY A 447 -12.65 23.26 -19.92
C GLY A 447 -12.00 23.40 -18.56
N THR A 448 -11.88 24.66 -18.15
CA THR A 448 -11.48 25.07 -16.81
C THR A 448 -12.50 26.09 -16.28
N ALA A 449 -12.70 26.08 -14.96
CA ALA A 449 -13.63 26.94 -14.25
C ALA A 449 -12.88 27.68 -13.13
N LEU A 450 -12.63 28.95 -13.35
CA LEU A 450 -11.91 29.83 -12.44
C LEU A 450 -12.90 30.47 -11.47
N ARG A 451 -12.74 30.23 -10.17
CA ARG A 451 -13.56 30.87 -9.14
C ARG A 451 -13.07 32.30 -8.91
N MET A 452 -13.86 33.28 -9.34
CA MET A 452 -13.55 34.70 -9.15
C MET A 452 -14.02 35.19 -7.78
N THR A 453 -15.25 34.84 -7.41
CA THR A 453 -15.83 35.11 -6.09
C THR A 453 -16.60 33.87 -5.62
N PRO A 454 -17.11 33.82 -4.37
CA PRO A 454 -17.96 32.71 -3.92
C PRO A 454 -19.25 32.50 -4.75
N ARG A 455 -19.63 33.46 -5.62
CA ARG A 455 -20.86 33.42 -6.43
C ARG A 455 -20.61 33.47 -7.94
N LEU A 456 -19.38 33.76 -8.35
CA LEU A 456 -19.00 33.96 -9.77
C LEU A 456 -17.87 33.02 -10.18
N LEU A 457 -18.13 32.29 -11.26
CA LEU A 457 -17.18 31.42 -11.94
C LEU A 457 -16.98 31.94 -13.37
N LEU A 458 -15.72 31.99 -13.82
CA LEU A 458 -15.39 32.20 -15.22
C LEU A 458 -15.00 30.84 -15.83
N ASN A 459 -15.76 30.39 -16.82
CA ASN A 459 -15.43 29.20 -17.58
C ASN A 459 -14.72 29.56 -18.88
N ILE A 460 -13.66 28.81 -19.18
CA ILE A 460 -12.94 28.85 -20.46
C ILE A 460 -13.00 27.43 -21.01
N GLU A 461 -13.67 27.25 -22.15
CA GLU A 461 -14.02 25.93 -22.70
C GLU A 461 -13.68 25.86 -24.18
N ALA A 462 -13.00 24.80 -24.60
CA ALA A 462 -12.75 24.48 -26.00
C ALA A 462 -13.56 23.24 -26.37
N VAL A 463 -14.40 23.33 -27.40
CA VAL A 463 -15.31 22.25 -27.81
C VAL A 463 -15.21 22.06 -29.33
N ALA A 464 -15.02 20.82 -29.76
CA ALA A 464 -15.10 20.44 -31.17
C ALA A 464 -16.42 19.69 -31.40
N ILE A 465 -17.20 20.09 -32.40
CA ILE A 465 -18.55 19.60 -32.67
C ILE A 465 -18.63 19.14 -34.13
N HIS A 466 -18.91 17.86 -34.36
CA HIS A 466 -19.25 17.34 -35.68
C HIS A 466 -20.70 17.69 -36.00
N ILE A 467 -20.92 18.43 -37.08
CA ILE A 467 -22.23 18.94 -37.50
C ILE A 467 -22.80 18.05 -38.61
N ASN A 468 -24.03 17.58 -38.39
CA ASN A 468 -24.80 16.81 -39.35
C ASN A 468 -25.92 17.69 -39.93
N GLU A 469 -25.87 17.95 -41.23
CA GLU A 469 -26.80 18.88 -41.91
C GLU A 469 -27.89 18.14 -42.66
N LYS A 470 -29.15 18.33 -42.23
CA LYS A 470 -30.35 17.78 -42.90
C LYS A 470 -30.34 16.25 -43.12
N GLU A 471 -29.48 15.54 -42.39
CA GLU A 471 -29.30 14.10 -42.54
C GLU A 471 -29.02 13.41 -41.21
N ARG A 472 -29.04 12.07 -41.23
CA ARG A 472 -28.76 11.26 -40.04
C ARG A 472 -27.30 11.26 -39.66
N TRP A 473 -26.38 11.33 -40.62
CA TRP A 473 -24.94 11.37 -40.34
C TRP A 473 -24.18 11.87 -41.56
N THR A 474 -23.49 13.00 -41.41
CA THR A 474 -22.64 13.57 -42.46
C THR A 474 -21.28 12.88 -42.46
N ASN A 475 -20.92 12.29 -43.60
CA ASN A 475 -19.62 11.63 -43.78
C ASN A 475 -18.50 12.61 -44.17
N GLU A 476 -18.86 13.77 -44.68
CA GLU A 476 -17.92 14.82 -45.02
C GLU A 476 -17.43 15.56 -43.77
N LEU A 477 -16.26 16.21 -43.89
CA LEU A 477 -15.75 17.08 -42.84
C LEU A 477 -16.72 18.24 -42.63
N ASN A 478 -17.32 18.33 -41.45
CA ASN A 478 -18.16 19.46 -41.07
C ASN A 478 -17.99 19.73 -39.56
N LEU A 479 -16.90 20.41 -39.21
CA LEU A 479 -16.43 20.53 -37.84
C LEU A 479 -16.54 21.97 -37.35
N LEU A 480 -17.40 22.20 -36.36
CA LEU A 480 -17.52 23.47 -35.64
C LEU A 480 -16.66 23.42 -34.37
N ASN A 481 -15.62 24.23 -34.34
CA ASN A 481 -14.76 24.42 -33.17
C ASN A 481 -15.19 25.69 -32.44
N GLN A 482 -15.35 25.61 -31.13
CA GLN A 482 -15.79 26.70 -30.29
C GLN A 482 -14.81 26.94 -29.15
N LEU A 483 -14.46 28.20 -28.94
CA LEU A 483 -13.81 28.67 -27.72
C LEU A 483 -14.81 29.55 -26.96
N ARG A 484 -15.29 29.08 -25.81
CA ARG A 484 -16.35 29.71 -25.04
C ARG A 484 -15.77 30.37 -23.80
N PHE A 485 -16.14 31.63 -23.58
CA PHE A 485 -15.81 32.39 -22.38
C PHE A 485 -17.11 32.75 -21.68
N THR A 486 -17.52 31.99 -20.67
CA THR A 486 -18.82 32.21 -20.02
C THR A 486 -18.66 32.61 -18.58
N LEU A 487 -19.38 33.66 -18.16
CA LEU A 487 -19.50 34.03 -16.76
C LEU A 487 -20.71 33.33 -16.17
N ASP A 488 -20.51 32.66 -15.04
CA ASP A 488 -21.48 31.79 -14.40
C ASP A 488 -21.78 32.32 -12.98
N TYR A 489 -23.05 32.66 -12.74
CA TYR A 489 -23.56 33.19 -11.48
C TYR A 489 -24.45 32.17 -10.77
N HIS A 490 -24.13 31.90 -9.51
CA HIS A 490 -24.94 31.05 -8.63
C HIS A 490 -25.19 31.72 -7.28
N LYS A 491 -26.32 31.35 -6.66
CA LYS A 491 -26.57 31.68 -5.26
C LYS A 491 -25.55 30.96 -4.38
N GLU A 492 -25.17 31.58 -3.28
CA GLU A 492 -24.34 30.95 -2.26
C GLU A 492 -24.98 29.61 -1.81
N ASN A 493 -24.23 28.51 -1.95
CA ASN A 493 -24.68 27.12 -1.74
C ASN A 493 -25.74 26.59 -2.74
N GLY A 494 -26.03 27.31 -3.82
CA GLY A 494 -26.90 26.85 -4.90
C GLY A 494 -26.22 25.80 -5.78
N ARG A 495 -26.99 24.80 -6.23
CA ARG A 495 -26.53 23.81 -7.23
C ARG A 495 -26.73 24.31 -8.65
N THR A 496 -27.76 25.12 -8.86
CA THR A 496 -28.12 25.72 -10.14
C THR A 496 -27.45 27.06 -10.36
N SER A 497 -27.08 27.32 -11.61
CA SER A 497 -26.40 28.55 -11.98
C SER A 497 -26.82 29.04 -13.37
N PHE A 498 -26.78 30.35 -13.57
CA PHE A 498 -27.07 30.99 -14.86
C PHE A 498 -25.76 31.49 -15.46
N PHE A 499 -25.57 31.25 -16.75
CA PHE A 499 -24.36 31.71 -17.41
C PHE A 499 -24.67 32.39 -18.74
N ALA A 500 -23.78 33.29 -19.12
CA ALA A 500 -23.78 33.91 -20.43
C ALA A 500 -22.35 34.33 -20.82
N GLY A 501 -22.08 34.42 -22.11
CA GLY A 501 -20.82 34.99 -22.59
C GLY A 501 -20.55 34.80 -24.08
N PRO A 502 -19.48 35.41 -24.59
CA PRO A 502 -19.08 35.29 -25.98
C PRO A 502 -18.51 33.91 -26.33
N VAL A 503 -18.66 33.54 -27.59
CA VAL A 503 -18.10 32.32 -28.18
C VAL A 503 -17.35 32.69 -29.44
N ALA A 504 -16.10 32.25 -29.59
CA ALA A 504 -15.41 32.31 -30.86
C ALA A 504 -15.66 31.00 -31.61
N ASN A 505 -16.22 31.11 -32.82
CA ASN A 505 -16.57 29.96 -33.64
C ASN A 505 -15.62 29.85 -34.84
N VAL A 506 -15.18 28.64 -35.15
CA VAL A 506 -14.44 28.29 -36.36
C VAL A 506 -15.05 27.04 -36.98
N LEU A 507 -15.71 27.21 -38.11
CA LEU A 507 -16.32 26.13 -38.88
C LEU A 507 -15.41 25.73 -40.03
N VAL A 508 -15.04 24.45 -40.08
CA VAL A 508 -14.28 23.86 -41.19
C VAL A 508 -15.18 22.83 -41.87
N SER A 509 -15.55 23.11 -43.12
CA SER A 509 -16.53 22.30 -43.84
C SER A 509 -16.05 21.94 -45.24
N ARG A 510 -16.34 20.70 -45.67
CA ARG A 510 -16.20 20.20 -47.04
C ARG A 510 -17.54 19.82 -47.64
N LEU A 511 -18.64 20.17 -46.98
CA LEU A 511 -19.97 19.89 -47.48
C LEU A 511 -20.17 20.61 -48.81
N TYR A 512 -20.56 19.89 -49.87
CA TYR A 512 -20.74 20.46 -51.19
C TYR A 512 -22.19 20.88 -51.39
N ASN A 513 -22.43 22.15 -51.74
CA ASN A 513 -23.75 22.59 -52.13
C ASN A 513 -23.90 22.56 -53.67
N PRO A 514 -24.73 21.65 -54.23
CA PRO A 514 -24.91 21.53 -55.68
C PRO A 514 -25.65 22.73 -56.32
N GLU A 515 -26.36 23.55 -55.54
CA GLU A 515 -27.08 24.73 -56.04
C GLU A 515 -26.18 25.96 -56.19
N THR A 516 -25.19 26.13 -55.31
CA THR A 516 -24.25 27.26 -55.33
C THR A 516 -22.90 26.91 -55.95
N GLY A 517 -22.59 25.63 -56.11
CA GLY A 517 -21.31 25.13 -56.64
C GLY A 517 -20.12 25.36 -55.69
N MET A 518 -20.39 25.68 -54.42
CA MET A 518 -19.36 25.99 -53.42
C MET A 518 -19.36 24.97 -52.28
N ALA A 519 -18.17 24.72 -51.73
CA ALA A 519 -18.03 23.99 -50.47
C ALA A 519 -18.38 24.90 -49.28
N GLY A 520 -19.08 24.38 -48.27
CA GLY A 520 -19.46 25.09 -47.06
C GLY A 520 -20.77 24.59 -46.44
N SER A 521 -20.98 24.93 -45.17
CA SER A 521 -22.26 24.67 -44.49
C SER A 521 -23.40 25.41 -45.18
N THR A 522 -24.53 24.72 -45.34
CA THR A 522 -25.74 25.27 -45.95
C THR A 522 -26.71 25.87 -44.93
N VAL A 523 -26.51 25.57 -43.64
CA VAL A 523 -27.39 26.03 -42.56
C VAL A 523 -26.68 26.96 -41.56
N ILE A 524 -25.38 26.80 -41.32
CA ILE A 524 -24.62 27.65 -40.41
C ILE A 524 -23.89 28.74 -41.19
N ASP A 525 -24.60 29.84 -41.45
CA ASP A 525 -24.06 31.01 -42.17
C ASP A 525 -24.50 32.34 -41.54
N PRO A 526 -23.88 32.75 -40.42
CA PRO A 526 -24.23 34.02 -39.78
C PRO A 526 -23.82 35.21 -40.66
N SER A 527 -24.70 36.20 -40.77
CA SER A 527 -24.47 37.43 -41.56
C SER A 527 -23.32 38.30 -41.06
N TYR A 528 -22.81 38.01 -39.86
CA TYR A 528 -21.69 38.69 -39.19
C TYR A 528 -20.41 37.84 -39.19
N THR A 529 -20.21 37.03 -40.23
CA THR A 529 -18.98 36.27 -40.44
C THR A 529 -17.80 37.23 -40.64
N LEU A 530 -16.74 37.04 -39.84
CA LEU A 530 -15.55 37.91 -39.85
C LEU A 530 -14.54 37.47 -40.90
N LEU A 531 -14.42 36.16 -41.11
CA LEU A 531 -13.56 35.57 -42.13
C LEU A 531 -14.32 34.43 -42.77
N ASP A 532 -14.40 34.47 -44.10
CA ASP A 532 -14.91 33.39 -44.94
C ASP A 532 -13.84 33.12 -46.00
N HIS A 533 -13.23 31.94 -45.93
CA HIS A 533 -12.15 31.57 -46.82
C HIS A 533 -12.36 30.17 -47.37
N ASN A 534 -12.37 30.07 -48.70
CA ASN A 534 -12.45 28.80 -49.42
C ASN A 534 -11.10 28.48 -50.06
N LYS A 535 -10.60 27.26 -49.82
CA LYS A 535 -9.38 26.74 -50.42
C LYS A 535 -9.63 25.33 -50.97
N GLY A 536 -9.75 25.23 -52.29
CA GLY A 536 -10.22 24.00 -52.94
C GLY A 536 -11.63 23.65 -52.44
N ASP A 537 -11.83 22.41 -52.04
CA ASP A 537 -13.13 21.90 -51.56
C ASP A 537 -13.34 22.12 -50.05
N THR A 538 -12.51 22.95 -49.40
CA THR A 538 -12.64 23.23 -47.95
C THR A 538 -12.97 24.69 -47.71
N SER A 539 -14.07 24.93 -47.00
CA SER A 539 -14.52 26.22 -46.49
C SER A 539 -14.16 26.38 -45.03
N VAL A 540 -13.65 27.55 -44.67
CA VAL A 540 -13.35 27.95 -43.30
C VAL A 540 -14.07 29.25 -43.00
N LYS A 541 -14.99 29.20 -42.04
CA LYS A 541 -15.72 30.37 -41.54
C LYS A 541 -15.35 30.66 -40.10
N LEU A 542 -15.17 31.93 -39.75
CA LEU A 542 -14.89 32.40 -38.40
C LEU A 542 -15.80 33.56 -38.04
N TRP A 543 -16.41 33.49 -36.86
CA TRP A 543 -17.26 34.56 -36.34
C TRP A 543 -17.30 34.58 -34.81
N ALA A 544 -17.76 35.70 -34.26
CA ALA A 544 -18.05 35.85 -32.84
C ALA A 544 -19.54 35.64 -32.59
N GLY A 545 -19.86 34.71 -31.72
CA GLY A 545 -21.21 34.36 -31.28
C GLY A 545 -21.43 34.62 -29.80
N VAL A 546 -22.60 34.21 -29.31
CA VAL A 546 -22.98 34.34 -27.90
C VAL A 546 -23.68 33.07 -27.43
N GLN A 547 -23.48 32.71 -26.17
CA GLN A 547 -24.17 31.60 -25.54
C GLN A 547 -24.71 32.02 -24.19
N ALA A 548 -25.91 31.55 -23.87
CA ALA A 548 -26.50 31.68 -22.54
C ALA A 548 -27.26 30.41 -22.16
N GLY A 549 -27.40 30.16 -20.86
CA GLY A 549 -28.11 28.98 -20.39
C GLY A 549 -28.11 28.80 -18.88
N ILE A 550 -28.49 27.60 -18.47
CA ILE A 550 -28.61 27.17 -17.08
C ILE A 550 -27.77 25.91 -16.88
N ARG A 551 -27.08 25.82 -15.74
CA ARG A 551 -26.35 24.62 -15.30
C ARG A 551 -26.91 24.11 -13.98
N PHE A 552 -26.85 22.80 -13.77
CA PHE A 552 -27.35 22.09 -12.59
C PHE A 552 -26.25 21.34 -11.83
#